data_AF-A0A537FIV5-F1
#
_entry.id   AF-A0A537FIV5-F1
#
_cell.length_a   1.000
_cell.length_b   1.000
_cell.length_c   1.000
_cell.angle_alpha   90.00
_cell.angle_beta   90.00
_cell.angle_gamma   90.00
#
_symmetry.space_group_name_H-M   'P 1'
#
loop_
_entity.id
_entity.type
_entity.pdbx_description
1 polymer ?
#
loop_
_entity_poly.entity_id
_entity_poly.type
_entity_poly.pdbx_seq_one_letter_code
_entity_poly.pdbx_strand_id
1 'polypeptide(L)'
;MHPWNEPLLESLRHRAGRLPHALLIHGAQGVGKRALAERIAQLLLCEARDAARKPCGACEGCRWYAGGNHPDFRRLEPEALAPPPDAAAAEEEGEAPARRGKPSLEIKIDQVRELADFLNIGSHRGGLRVALVHPAEEMNINAANALLKALE
;
A
#
# COMPACT_ATOMS: atom_id res chain seq x y z
N MET A 1 -5.56 8.95 -10.53
CA MET A 1 -4.75 10.04 -9.92
C MET A 1 -5.22 11.36 -10.50
N HIS A 2 -5.28 12.43 -9.70
CA HIS A 2 -5.71 13.74 -10.19
C HIS A 2 -4.59 14.48 -10.93
N PRO A 3 -4.90 15.36 -11.91
CA PRO A 3 -3.89 16.02 -12.75
C PRO A 3 -2.87 16.87 -11.97
N TRP A 4 -3.29 17.51 -10.87
CA TRP A 4 -2.41 18.37 -10.06
C TRP A 4 -1.28 17.62 -9.34
N ASN A 5 -1.39 16.29 -9.23
CA ASN A 5 -0.34 15.46 -8.63
C ASN A 5 0.70 14.96 -9.66
N GLU A 6 0.48 15.17 -10.95
CA GLU A 6 1.41 14.75 -12.01
C GLU A 6 2.82 15.37 -11.85
N PRO A 7 2.98 16.68 -11.56
CA PRO A 7 4.32 17.26 -11.38
C PRO A 7 5.08 16.68 -10.18
N LEU A 8 4.34 16.32 -9.12
CA LEU A 8 4.94 15.70 -7.94
C LEU A 8 5.39 14.26 -8.23
N LEU A 9 4.57 13.49 -8.95
CA LEU A 9 4.93 12.15 -9.40
C LEU A 9 6.16 12.19 -10.32
N GLU A 10 6.23 13.16 -11.24
CA GLU A 10 7.38 13.40 -12.12
C GLU A 10 8.67 13.66 -11.31
N SER A 11 8.59 14.52 -10.30
CA SER A 11 9.73 14.83 -9.44
C SER A 11 10.24 13.59 -8.68
N LEU A 12 9.33 12.80 -8.10
CA LEU A 12 9.66 11.55 -7.40
C LEU A 12 10.27 10.50 -8.34
N ARG A 13 9.76 10.44 -9.56
CA ARG A 13 10.20 9.53 -10.61
C ARG A 13 11.65 9.74 -11.01
N HIS A 14 12.09 11.00 -11.15
CA HIS A 14 13.50 11.32 -11.39
C HIS A 14 14.40 10.88 -10.23
N ARG A 15 13.83 10.72 -9.02
CA ARG A 15 14.54 10.33 -7.81
C ARG A 15 14.36 8.87 -7.43
N ALA A 16 13.65 8.03 -8.21
CA ALA A 16 13.20 6.72 -7.73
C ALA A 16 14.33 5.77 -7.26
N GLY A 17 15.55 5.90 -7.78
CA GLY A 17 16.72 5.14 -7.31
C GLY A 17 17.44 5.74 -6.08
N ARG A 18 16.97 6.87 -5.57
CA ARG A 18 17.52 7.64 -4.45
C ARG A 18 16.42 8.08 -3.47
N LEU A 19 15.24 7.47 -3.55
CA LEU A 19 14.17 7.77 -2.60
C LEU A 19 14.58 7.28 -1.22
N PRO A 20 14.20 8.01 -0.15
CA PRO A 20 14.28 7.47 1.19
C PRO A 20 13.39 6.22 1.30
N HIS A 21 13.72 5.35 2.25
CA HIS A 21 12.98 4.12 2.54
C HIS A 21 11.56 4.39 3.09
N ALA A 22 11.31 5.60 3.61
CA ALA A 22 10.00 6.06 4.08
C ALA A 22 9.64 7.42 3.48
N LEU A 23 8.41 7.55 2.97
CA LEU A 23 7.85 8.79 2.44
C LEU A 23 6.53 9.11 3.15
N LEU A 24 6.41 10.32 3.70
CA LEU A 24 5.17 10.83 4.27
C LEU A 24 4.48 11.77 3.27
N ILE A 25 3.26 11.44 2.88
CA ILE A 25 2.44 12.29 1.99
C ILE A 25 1.36 12.96 2.83
N HIS A 26 1.47 14.28 3.00
CA HIS A 26 0.54 15.09 3.79
C HIS A 26 -0.12 16.19 2.94
N GLY A 27 -1.21 16.76 3.42
CA GLY A 27 -2.00 17.78 2.71
C GLY A 27 -3.47 17.73 3.06
N ALA A 28 -4.28 18.66 2.53
CA ALA A 28 -5.71 18.74 2.82
C ALA A 28 -6.48 17.45 2.45
N GLN A 29 -7.65 17.25 3.05
CA GLN A 29 -8.55 16.16 2.64
C GLN A 29 -9.02 16.38 1.19
N GLY A 30 -9.18 15.30 0.42
CA GLY A 30 -9.67 15.38 -0.97
C GLY A 30 -8.62 15.69 -2.05
N VAL A 31 -7.39 16.09 -1.72
CA VAL A 31 -6.33 16.37 -2.73
C VAL A 31 -5.78 15.14 -3.44
N GLY A 32 -6.29 13.94 -3.13
CA GLY A 32 -5.88 12.70 -3.78
C GLY A 32 -4.59 12.08 -3.27
N LYS A 33 -4.25 12.26 -1.98
CA LYS A 33 -3.04 11.70 -1.35
C LYS A 33 -2.93 10.19 -1.54
N ARG A 34 -4.01 9.44 -1.28
CA ARG A 34 -4.09 8.00 -1.50
C ARG A 34 -3.80 7.62 -2.95
N ALA A 35 -4.47 8.28 -3.90
CA ALA A 35 -4.28 8.02 -5.32
C ALA A 35 -2.85 8.30 -5.81
N LEU A 36 -2.17 9.31 -5.25
CA LEU A 36 -0.75 9.57 -5.51
C LEU A 36 0.12 8.46 -4.91
N ALA A 37 -0.11 8.08 -3.67
CA ALA A 37 0.65 7.05 -2.97
C ALA A 37 0.53 5.67 -3.65
N GLU A 38 -0.68 5.29 -4.07
CA GLU A 38 -0.92 4.09 -4.89
C GLU A 38 -0.18 4.15 -6.23
N ARG A 39 -0.14 5.33 -6.87
CA ARG A 39 0.57 5.52 -8.13
C ARG A 39 2.08 5.41 -7.98
N ILE A 40 2.64 5.92 -6.88
CA ILE A 40 4.06 5.76 -6.53
C ILE A 40 4.36 4.27 -6.28
N ALA A 41 3.50 3.56 -5.53
CA ALA A 41 3.68 2.13 -5.30
C ALA A 41 3.70 1.32 -6.62
N GLN A 42 2.74 1.58 -7.52
CA GLN A 42 2.74 0.96 -8.85
C GLN A 42 4.02 1.25 -9.64
N LEU A 43 4.54 2.47 -9.55
CA LEU A 43 5.76 2.87 -10.22
C LEU A 43 6.99 2.11 -9.68
N LEU A 44 7.08 1.95 -8.36
CA LEU A 44 8.20 1.26 -7.71
C LEU A 44 8.18 -0.25 -7.92
N LEU A 45 6.98 -0.84 -8.10
CA LEU A 45 6.79 -2.27 -8.35
C LEU A 45 6.78 -2.63 -9.85
N CYS A 46 6.81 -1.64 -10.73
CA CYS A 46 6.83 -1.87 -12.17
C CYS A 46 8.19 -2.45 -12.62
N GLU A 47 8.16 -3.57 -13.34
CA GLU A 47 9.36 -4.29 -13.78
C GLU A 47 9.93 -3.76 -15.11
N ALA A 48 9.18 -2.93 -15.84
CA ALA A 48 9.64 -2.34 -17.09
C ALA A 48 10.83 -1.40 -16.86
N ARG A 49 11.91 -1.59 -17.62
CA ARG A 49 13.18 -0.86 -17.47
C ARG A 49 13.26 0.47 -18.24
N ASP A 50 12.15 0.93 -18.82
CA ASP A 50 12.14 2.17 -19.61
C ASP A 50 12.19 3.44 -18.73
N ALA A 51 13.07 4.36 -19.12
CA ALA A 51 13.38 5.61 -18.42
C ALA A 51 12.20 6.61 -18.37
N ALA A 52 11.17 6.42 -19.21
CA ALA A 52 9.99 7.29 -19.31
C ALA A 52 8.88 7.03 -18.26
N ARG A 53 9.07 6.06 -17.37
CA ARG A 53 8.41 5.81 -16.06
C ARG A 53 6.97 6.35 -15.87
N LYS A 54 6.01 5.74 -16.56
CA LYS A 54 4.68 5.47 -15.98
C LYS A 54 4.63 3.96 -15.70
N PRO A 55 3.90 3.47 -14.68
CA PRO A 55 3.69 2.04 -14.53
C PRO A 55 3.08 1.51 -15.83
N CYS A 56 3.73 0.51 -16.43
CA CYS A 56 3.46 0.11 -17.81
C CYS A 56 2.08 -0.54 -18.00
N GLY A 57 1.47 -1.05 -16.92
CA GLY A 57 0.17 -1.73 -16.96
C GLY A 57 0.20 -3.15 -17.54
N ALA A 58 1.31 -3.57 -18.16
CA ALA A 58 1.41 -4.85 -18.87
C ALA A 58 2.36 -5.86 -18.23
N CYS A 59 3.36 -5.43 -17.47
CA CYS A 59 4.28 -6.37 -16.79
C CYS A 59 3.55 -7.15 -15.68
N GLU A 60 4.13 -8.27 -15.25
CA GLU A 60 3.56 -9.11 -14.18
C GLU A 60 3.33 -8.32 -12.88
N GLY A 61 4.33 -7.55 -12.42
CA GLY A 61 4.15 -6.65 -11.27
C GLY A 61 2.96 -5.69 -11.41
N CYS A 62 2.77 -5.05 -12.57
CA CYS A 62 1.60 -4.20 -12.80
C CYS A 62 0.27 -5.00 -12.79
N ARG A 63 0.26 -6.21 -13.36
CA ARG A 63 -0.93 -7.08 -13.39
C ARG A 63 -1.32 -7.57 -12.00
N TRP A 64 -0.38 -8.03 -11.19
CA TRP A 64 -0.68 -8.42 -9.81
C TRP A 64 -1.09 -7.26 -8.93
N TYR A 65 -0.48 -6.08 -9.11
CA TYR A 65 -0.92 -4.89 -8.40
C TYR A 65 -2.37 -4.56 -8.75
N ALA A 66 -2.72 -4.58 -10.05
CA ALA A 66 -4.09 -4.35 -10.50
C ALA A 66 -5.07 -5.40 -9.95
N GLY A 67 -4.63 -6.65 -9.82
CA GLY A 67 -5.40 -7.74 -9.20
C GLY A 67 -5.38 -7.76 -7.67
N GLY A 68 -4.70 -6.81 -7.00
CA GLY A 68 -4.64 -6.73 -5.53
C GLY A 68 -3.75 -7.78 -4.84
N ASN A 69 -3.03 -8.62 -5.61
CA ASN A 69 -2.32 -9.80 -5.11
C ASN A 69 -0.80 -9.72 -5.30
N HIS A 70 -0.24 -8.51 -5.33
CA HIS A 70 1.20 -8.35 -5.54
C HIS A 70 1.99 -8.87 -4.34
N PRO A 71 2.90 -9.85 -4.54
CA PRO A 71 3.59 -10.51 -3.42
C PRO A 71 4.43 -9.52 -2.61
N ASP A 72 5.12 -8.59 -3.28
CA ASP A 72 5.96 -7.55 -2.65
C ASP A 72 5.21 -6.23 -2.34
N PHE A 73 3.87 -6.23 -2.30
CA PHE A 73 3.07 -5.08 -1.88
C PHE A 73 2.24 -5.41 -0.64
N ARG A 74 2.22 -4.51 0.34
CA ARG A 74 1.30 -4.59 1.48
C ARG A 74 0.61 -3.25 1.69
N ARG A 75 -0.68 -3.31 1.97
CA ARG A 75 -1.50 -2.16 2.32
C ARG A 75 -1.97 -2.33 3.75
N LEU A 76 -1.66 -1.36 4.60
CA LEU A 76 -2.16 -1.26 5.96
C LEU A 76 -3.26 -0.21 6.00
N GLU A 77 -4.48 -0.67 6.27
CA GLU A 77 -5.66 0.17 6.49
C GLU A 77 -6.44 -0.38 7.69
N PRO A 78 -7.25 0.44 8.36
CA PRO A 78 -8.23 -0.04 9.32
C PRO A 78 -9.14 -1.09 8.69
N GLU A 79 -9.53 -2.10 9.48
CA GLU A 79 -10.48 -3.14 9.08
C GLU A 79 -11.80 -2.55 8.57
N ALA A 80 -12.20 -1.38 9.07
CA ALA A 80 -13.42 -0.69 8.63
C ALA A 80 -13.33 -0.08 7.22
N LEU A 81 -12.12 0.17 6.70
CA LEU A 81 -11.89 0.67 5.35
C LEU A 81 -11.57 -0.44 4.36
N ALA A 82 -11.09 -1.59 4.86
CA ALA A 82 -10.88 -2.76 4.03
C ALA A 82 -12.23 -3.30 3.52
N PRO A 83 -12.32 -3.75 2.26
CA PRO A 83 -13.49 -4.47 1.80
C PRO A 83 -13.66 -5.72 2.68
N PRO A 84 -14.87 -6.02 3.18
CA PRO A 84 -15.07 -7.23 3.97
C PRO A 84 -14.66 -8.43 3.11
N PRO A 85 -13.95 -9.42 3.70
CA PRO A 85 -13.47 -10.60 2.95
C PRO A 85 -14.62 -11.32 2.23
N ASP A 86 -15.82 -11.21 2.78
CA ASP A 86 -17.06 -11.78 2.30
C ASP A 86 -17.62 -11.04 1.05
N ALA A 87 -17.22 -9.79 0.78
CA ALA A 87 -17.67 -9.04 -0.41
C ALA A 87 -16.91 -9.41 -1.69
N ALA A 88 -15.70 -9.98 -1.58
CA ALA A 88 -14.99 -10.54 -2.73
C ALA A 88 -15.45 -11.98 -3.06
N ALA A 89 -16.19 -12.63 -2.14
CA ALA A 89 -16.76 -13.96 -2.29
C ALA A 89 -18.29 -13.96 -2.47
N ALA A 90 -18.96 -12.81 -2.41
CA ALA A 90 -20.43 -12.68 -2.47
C ALA A 90 -21.05 -12.93 -3.86
N GLU A 91 -20.30 -13.45 -4.84
CA GLU A 91 -20.88 -13.92 -6.10
C GLU A 91 -21.30 -15.41 -6.05
N GLU A 92 -20.89 -16.19 -5.03
CA GLU A 92 -21.34 -17.59 -4.90
C GLU A 92 -21.74 -17.96 -3.45
N GLU A 93 -23.05 -18.22 -3.30
CA GLU A 93 -23.75 -19.05 -2.32
C GLU A 93 -23.45 -18.90 -0.80
N GLY A 94 -24.29 -18.09 -0.15
CA GLY A 94 -25.24 -18.62 0.84
C GLY A 94 -24.74 -19.36 2.09
N GLU A 95 -23.92 -18.72 2.95
CA GLU A 95 -23.88 -19.09 4.37
C GLU A 95 -23.54 -17.89 5.27
N ALA A 96 -24.35 -17.65 6.30
CA ALA A 96 -24.24 -16.46 7.16
C ALA A 96 -23.00 -16.55 8.07
N PRO A 97 -22.07 -15.57 8.08
CA PRO A 97 -20.94 -15.64 8.98
C PRO A 97 -21.33 -15.21 10.39
N ALA A 98 -20.83 -15.98 11.35
CA ALA A 98 -20.91 -15.75 12.77
C ALA A 98 -20.51 -14.31 13.16
N ARG A 99 -21.09 -13.82 14.27
CA ARG A 99 -20.89 -12.48 14.86
C ARG A 99 -19.40 -12.11 14.98
N ARG A 100 -18.80 -11.55 13.92
CA ARG A 100 -17.55 -10.80 14.01
C ARG A 100 -17.88 -9.44 14.62
N GLY A 101 -17.12 -9.07 15.64
CA GLY A 101 -17.24 -7.76 16.29
C GLY A 101 -17.14 -6.63 15.26
N LYS A 102 -17.59 -5.43 15.66
CA LYS A 102 -17.52 -4.24 14.78
C LYS A 102 -16.08 -4.07 14.25
N PRO A 103 -15.90 -3.84 12.93
CA PRO A 103 -14.57 -3.69 12.35
C PRO A 103 -13.83 -2.51 12.99
N SER A 104 -12.54 -2.69 13.24
CA SER A 104 -11.69 -1.66 13.86
C SER A 104 -11.59 -0.42 12.99
N LEU A 105 -11.75 0.75 13.60
CA LEU A 105 -11.45 2.05 12.99
C LEU A 105 -9.95 2.37 13.03
N GLU A 106 -9.21 1.72 13.94
CA GLU A 106 -7.77 1.93 14.11
C GLU A 106 -6.95 0.82 13.43
N ILE A 107 -5.76 1.16 12.96
CA ILE A 107 -4.69 0.23 12.56
C ILE A 107 -4.03 -0.31 13.83
N LYS A 108 -4.15 -1.63 14.03
CA LYS A 108 -3.65 -2.32 15.23
C LYS A 108 -2.16 -2.63 15.13
N ILE A 109 -1.52 -2.81 16.29
CA ILE A 109 -0.10 -3.17 16.39
C ILE A 109 0.22 -4.50 15.67
N ASP A 110 -0.69 -5.48 15.71
CA ASP A 110 -0.45 -6.79 15.10
C ASP A 110 -0.31 -6.66 13.58
N GLN A 111 -1.13 -5.81 12.94
CA GLN A 111 -0.99 -5.51 11.50
C GLN A 111 0.38 -4.90 11.16
N VAL A 112 0.92 -4.03 12.03
CA VAL A 112 2.25 -3.44 11.84
C VAL A 112 3.36 -4.45 12.06
N ARG A 113 3.21 -5.38 13.01
CA ARG A 113 4.18 -6.46 13.24
C ARG A 113 4.24 -7.42 12.06
N GLU A 114 3.08 -7.83 11.54
CA GLU A 114 3.00 -8.62 10.31
C GLU A 114 3.65 -7.89 9.12
N LEU A 115 3.48 -6.56 9.03
CA LEU A 115 4.18 -5.76 8.04
C LEU A 115 5.70 -5.81 8.25
N ALA A 116 6.19 -5.67 9.47
CA ALA A 116 7.62 -5.73 9.76
C ALA A 116 8.22 -7.09 9.37
N ASP A 117 7.52 -8.19 9.63
CA ASP A 117 7.94 -9.53 9.21
C ASP A 117 7.99 -9.63 7.68
N PHE A 118 6.98 -9.10 6.99
CA PHE A 118 6.98 -8.98 5.53
C PHE A 118 8.18 -8.17 5.00
N LEU A 119 8.56 -7.10 5.71
CA LEU A 119 9.73 -6.25 5.40
C LEU A 119 11.09 -6.89 5.78
N ASN A 120 11.10 -8.04 6.46
CA ASN A 120 12.32 -8.80 6.76
C ASN A 120 12.57 -10.00 5.83
N ILE A 121 11.57 -10.46 5.06
CA ILE A 121 11.73 -11.59 4.13
C ILE A 121 12.33 -11.15 2.78
N GLY A 122 13.24 -11.93 2.19
CA GLY A 122 13.77 -11.61 0.85
C GLY A 122 12.67 -11.33 -0.19
N SER A 123 12.85 -10.33 -1.06
CA SER A 123 11.87 -10.01 -2.10
C SER A 123 11.65 -11.22 -3.02
N HIS A 124 10.40 -11.52 -3.37
CA HIS A 124 10.12 -12.69 -4.21
C HIS A 124 10.72 -12.57 -5.61
N ARG A 125 10.98 -11.35 -6.10
CA ARG A 125 11.43 -11.10 -7.49
C ARG A 125 12.67 -10.23 -7.62
N GLY A 126 13.46 -10.08 -6.55
CA GLY A 126 14.66 -9.25 -6.55
C GLY A 126 14.41 -7.74 -6.71
N GLY A 127 13.17 -7.30 -6.48
CA GLY A 127 12.73 -5.91 -6.60
C GLY A 127 12.57 -5.22 -5.24
N LEU A 128 11.91 -4.07 -5.25
CA LEU A 128 11.54 -3.36 -4.02
C LEU A 128 10.31 -4.01 -3.38
N ARG A 129 10.25 -3.98 -2.05
CA ARG A 129 9.02 -4.22 -1.29
C ARG A 129 8.42 -2.88 -0.91
N VAL A 130 7.12 -2.75 -1.12
CA VAL A 130 6.42 -1.48 -0.92
C VAL A 130 5.27 -1.69 0.05
N ALA A 131 5.30 -0.92 1.14
CA ALA A 131 4.22 -0.83 2.10
C ALA A 131 3.47 0.50 1.91
N LEU A 132 2.15 0.46 1.93
CA LEU A 132 1.28 1.64 1.91
C LEU A 132 0.47 1.69 3.20
N VAL A 133 0.71 2.67 4.05
CA VAL A 133 -0.08 2.90 5.27
C VAL A 133 -1.11 4.00 5.02
N HIS A 134 -2.39 3.71 5.19
CA HIS A 134 -3.46 4.66 4.94
C HIS A 134 -4.71 4.45 5.83
N PRO A 135 -5.30 5.51 6.39
CA PRO A 135 -4.66 6.76 6.79
C PRO A 135 -3.63 6.49 7.90
N ALA A 136 -2.47 7.16 7.85
CA ALA A 136 -1.44 7.01 8.88
C ALA A 136 -1.90 7.51 10.27
N GLU A 137 -2.85 8.45 10.29
CA GLU A 137 -3.46 9.02 11.51
C GLU A 137 -4.27 7.99 12.31
N GLU A 138 -4.75 6.93 11.67
CA GLU A 138 -5.56 5.87 12.30
C GLU A 138 -4.69 4.82 13.00
N MET A 139 -3.36 4.98 13.02
CA MET A 139 -2.50 4.14 13.83
C MET A 139 -2.62 4.52 15.30
N ASN A 140 -2.86 3.53 16.16
CA ASN A 140 -2.70 3.76 17.59
C ASN A 140 -1.21 3.97 17.94
N ILE A 141 -0.94 4.53 19.12
CA ILE A 141 0.43 4.86 19.58
C ILE A 141 1.35 3.63 19.56
N ASN A 142 0.83 2.46 19.92
CA ASN A 142 1.59 1.21 19.93
C ASN A 142 1.98 0.77 18.52
N ALA A 143 1.07 0.90 17.55
CA ALA A 143 1.30 0.62 16.14
C ALA A 143 2.33 1.59 15.54
N ALA A 144 2.21 2.89 15.82
CA ALA A 144 3.17 3.90 15.37
C ALA A 144 4.59 3.62 15.91
N ASN A 145 4.73 3.31 17.20
CA ASN A 145 6.02 2.96 17.80
C ASN A 145 6.61 1.66 17.24
N ALA A 146 5.75 0.67 16.94
CA ALA A 146 6.19 -0.56 16.30
C ALA A 146 6.69 -0.30 14.86
N LEU A 147 6.03 0.60 14.13
CA LEU A 147 6.45 0.98 12.78
C LEU A 147 7.81 1.68 12.79
N LEU A 148 8.06 2.57 13.75
CA LEU A 148 9.35 3.25 13.89
C LEU A 148 10.52 2.25 13.99
N LYS A 149 10.36 1.19 14.77
CA LYS A 149 11.37 0.13 14.89
C LYS A 149 11.64 -0.64 13.59
N ALA A 150 10.69 -0.64 12.66
CA ALA A 150 10.86 -1.26 11.36
C ALA A 150 11.48 -0.30 10.32
N LEU A 151 11.50 1.01 10.63
CA LEU A 151 12.08 2.05 9.76
C LEU A 151 13.51 2.41 10.13
N GLU A 152 13.92 2.20 11.38
CA GLU A 152 15.30 2.34 11.90
C GLU A 152 16.23 1.21 11.41
#